data_AF-A0A7S4SX30-F1
#
_entry.id   AF-A0A7S4SX30-F1
#
_cell.length_a   1.000
_cell.length_b   1.000
_cell.length_c   1.000
_cell.angle_alpha   90.00
_cell.angle_beta   90.00
_cell.angle_gamma   90.00
#
_symmetry.space_group_name_H-M   'P 1'
#
loop_
_entity.id
_entity.type
_entity.pdbx_description
1 polymer ?
#
loop_
_entity_poly.entity_id
_entity_poly.type
_entity_poly.pdbx_seq_one_letter_code
_entity_poly.pdbx_strand_id
1 'polypeptide(L)'
;ANFGSSCANPRPMGCATSTDSAKAAAGMPYPIKAVCEVGPEGKPCGGGAEAAPGCTGMIHFEQTDADTCKICYEIKGLTPGKHGFHVHEKADFSNGCTSAGPHYNPFGKTHGAPEDEERHVGDLGNIEPDATGVAKGEMIDRLIKLEGETSVIGRSMMVHADP
;
A
#
# COMPACT_ATOMS: atom_id res chain seq x y z
N ALA A 1 -16.23 -0.65 -5.36
CA ALA A 1 -15.51 -1.91 -5.09
C ALA A 1 -14.22 -1.57 -4.36
N ASN A 2 -13.69 -2.44 -3.50
CA ASN A 2 -12.39 -2.25 -2.87
C ASN A 2 -11.35 -3.00 -3.71
N PHE A 3 -10.27 -2.33 -4.08
CA PHE A 3 -9.24 -2.87 -4.96
C PHE A 3 -7.96 -3.11 -4.17
N GLY A 4 -7.40 -4.30 -4.28
CA GLY A 4 -6.24 -4.73 -3.50
C GLY A 4 -5.01 -4.98 -4.38
N SER A 5 -3.83 -4.64 -3.87
CA SER A 5 -2.54 -4.90 -4.51
C SER A 5 -1.55 -5.47 -3.49
N SER A 6 -0.59 -6.30 -3.92
CA SER A 6 0.54 -6.73 -3.08
C SER A 6 1.76 -5.83 -3.29
N CYS A 7 2.40 -5.40 -2.19
CA CYS A 7 3.67 -4.69 -2.26
C CYS A 7 4.80 -5.67 -2.59
N ALA A 8 5.48 -5.47 -3.72
CA ALA A 8 6.60 -6.31 -4.13
C ALA A 8 7.86 -6.07 -3.26
N ASN A 9 8.74 -7.08 -3.22
CA ASN A 9 10.00 -7.00 -2.48
C ASN A 9 10.86 -5.82 -2.92
N PRO A 10 11.46 -5.08 -1.98
CA PRO A 10 12.28 -3.92 -2.31
C PRO A 10 13.56 -4.33 -3.05
N ARG A 11 14.04 -3.45 -3.93
CA ARG A 11 15.34 -3.62 -4.61
C ARG A 11 16.28 -2.47 -4.26
N PRO A 12 17.51 -2.72 -3.82
CA PRO A 12 18.53 -1.68 -3.71
C PRO A 12 18.91 -1.17 -5.11
N MET A 13 19.10 0.15 -5.26
CA MET A 13 19.71 0.71 -6.46
C MET A 13 21.22 0.40 -6.44
N GLY A 14 21.59 -0.75 -6.99
CA GLY A 14 22.97 -1.16 -7.17
C GLY A 14 23.04 -2.67 -7.43
N CYS A 15 23.36 -3.03 -8.68
CA CYS A 15 23.83 -4.34 -9.15
C CYS A 15 23.32 -5.60 -8.41
N ALA A 16 22.43 -6.36 -9.06
CA ALA A 16 22.20 -7.74 -8.65
C ALA A 16 23.50 -8.55 -8.85
N THR A 17 23.97 -9.19 -7.79
CA THR A 17 24.73 -10.44 -7.94
C THR A 17 23.98 -11.53 -7.19
N SER A 18 23.73 -12.60 -7.94
CA SER A 18 23.22 -13.88 -7.49
C SER A 18 23.95 -14.44 -6.27
N THR A 19 23.25 -15.37 -5.61
CA THR A 19 23.71 -16.40 -4.66
C THR A 19 23.67 -16.08 -3.15
N ASP A 20 23.05 -17.04 -2.46
CA ASP A 20 23.18 -17.46 -1.06
C ASP A 20 22.46 -16.77 0.11
N SER A 21 21.51 -17.55 0.65
CA SER A 21 21.47 -18.08 2.03
C SER A 21 21.90 -17.17 3.20
N ALA A 22 20.93 -16.94 4.09
CA ALA A 22 21.08 -16.69 5.52
C ALA A 22 22.03 -15.55 5.96
N LYS A 23 21.46 -14.35 6.17
CA LYS A 23 21.88 -13.44 7.25
C LYS A 23 20.78 -12.43 7.59
N ALA A 24 20.01 -12.70 8.64
CA ALA A 24 19.31 -11.64 9.36
C ALA A 24 20.37 -10.89 10.19
N ALA A 25 20.82 -9.71 9.73
CA ALA A 25 21.49 -8.65 10.54
C ALA A 25 22.09 -7.56 9.63
N ALA A 26 21.39 -6.41 9.57
CA ALA A 26 21.75 -5.03 9.16
C ALA A 26 20.59 -4.45 8.34
N GLY A 27 20.03 -3.31 8.74
CA GLY A 27 18.99 -2.61 7.98
C GLY A 27 19.43 -2.32 6.55
N MET A 28 18.49 -2.23 5.61
CA MET A 28 18.83 -1.96 4.22
C MET A 28 19.37 -0.52 4.09
N PRO A 29 20.44 -0.31 3.30
CA PRO A 29 20.94 1.04 3.07
C PRO A 29 19.91 1.88 2.33
N TYR A 30 19.69 3.11 2.80
CA TYR A 30 18.83 4.07 2.12
C TYR A 30 19.44 4.55 0.77
N PRO A 31 18.60 4.88 -0.24
CA PRO A 31 17.14 4.80 -0.21
C PRO A 31 16.62 3.37 -0.43
N ILE A 32 15.62 2.98 0.36
CA ILE A 32 14.86 1.74 0.14
C ILE A 32 13.69 2.07 -0.79
N LYS A 33 13.46 1.23 -1.81
CA LYS A 33 12.37 1.43 -2.77
C LYS A 33 11.52 0.18 -2.92
N ALA A 34 10.21 0.35 -2.96
CA ALA A 34 9.24 -0.71 -3.22
C ALA A 34 8.15 -0.25 -4.20
N VAL A 35 7.51 -1.20 -4.86
CA VAL A 35 6.42 -0.93 -5.82
C VAL A 35 5.26 -1.85 -5.50
N CYS A 36 4.05 -1.30 -5.58
CA CYS A 36 2.79 -2.00 -5.39
C CYS A 36 1.95 -1.77 -6.66
N GLU A 37 1.60 -2.83 -7.38
CA GLU A 37 0.85 -2.76 -8.63
C GLU A 37 -0.64 -2.97 -8.38
N VAL A 38 -1.43 -1.91 -8.51
CA VAL A 38 -2.89 -2.00 -8.39
C VAL A 38 -3.42 -2.61 -9.68
N GLY A 39 -4.01 -3.79 -9.59
CA GLY A 39 -4.47 -4.55 -10.75
C GLY A 39 -5.87 -5.12 -10.55
N PRO A 40 -6.51 -5.57 -11.65
CA PRO A 40 -7.86 -6.13 -11.65
C PRO A 40 -7.95 -7.51 -10.98
N GLU A 41 -6.81 -8.07 -10.54
CA GLU A 41 -6.77 -9.34 -9.80
C GLU A 41 -7.23 -9.20 -8.35
N GLY A 42 -7.46 -7.97 -7.87
CA GLY A 42 -8.14 -7.73 -6.60
C GLY A 42 -9.58 -8.24 -6.69
N LYS A 43 -9.85 -9.47 -6.20
CA LYS A 43 -11.24 -9.95 -6.17
C LYS A 43 -12.07 -9.04 -5.26
N PRO A 44 -13.33 -8.74 -5.63
CA PRO A 44 -14.24 -7.99 -4.76
C PRO A 44 -14.38 -8.65 -3.39
N CYS A 45 -14.76 -7.87 -2.39
CA CYS A 45 -14.93 -8.37 -1.03
C CYS A 45 -16.04 -9.44 -1.03
N GLY A 46 -15.75 -10.61 -0.45
CA GLY A 46 -16.61 -11.80 -0.56
C GLY A 46 -16.32 -12.71 -1.75
N GLY A 47 -15.31 -12.39 -2.59
CA GLY A 47 -14.94 -13.15 -3.77
C GLY A 47 -15.88 -12.92 -4.97
N GLY A 48 -15.57 -13.60 -6.09
CA GLY A 48 -16.36 -13.51 -7.32
C GLY A 48 -15.68 -12.75 -8.45
N ALA A 49 -16.39 -12.64 -9.58
CA ALA A 49 -15.94 -11.86 -10.74
C ALA A 49 -16.23 -10.37 -10.53
N GLU A 50 -15.30 -9.52 -10.95
CA GLU A 50 -15.43 -8.07 -10.86
C GLU A 50 -16.48 -7.57 -11.87
N ALA A 51 -17.51 -6.85 -11.38
CA ALA A 51 -18.65 -6.42 -12.20
C ALA A 51 -18.48 -5.04 -12.87
N ALA A 52 -17.47 -4.28 -12.48
CA ALA A 52 -17.10 -2.98 -13.04
C ALA A 52 -15.64 -3.04 -13.53
N PRO A 53 -15.20 -2.20 -14.49
CA PRO A 53 -13.77 -2.13 -14.80
C PRO A 53 -13.04 -1.73 -13.52
N GLY A 54 -12.21 -2.63 -13.01
CA GLY A 54 -11.44 -2.40 -11.79
C GLY A 54 -10.49 -1.23 -11.91
N CYS A 55 -10.04 -0.70 -10.77
CA CYS A 55 -9.00 0.31 -10.81
C CYS A 55 -7.64 -0.35 -11.08
N THR A 56 -6.78 0.34 -11.83
CA THR A 56 -5.42 -0.12 -12.11
C THR A 56 -4.42 0.99 -11.89
N GLY A 57 -3.18 0.68 -11.53
CA GLY A 57 -2.20 1.71 -11.21
C GLY A 57 -0.91 1.21 -10.60
N MET A 58 -0.05 2.15 -10.26
CA MET A 58 1.20 1.88 -9.55
C MET A 58 1.33 2.80 -8.35
N ILE A 59 1.83 2.24 -7.26
CA ILE A 59 2.21 2.95 -6.05
C ILE A 59 3.69 2.68 -5.82
N HIS A 60 4.49 3.74 -5.76
CA HIS A 60 5.91 3.70 -5.50
C HIS A 60 6.17 4.20 -4.10
N PHE A 61 6.96 3.44 -3.35
CA PHE A 61 7.44 3.82 -2.03
C PHE A 61 8.93 4.10 -2.10
N GLU A 62 9.36 5.17 -1.47
CA GLU A 62 10.76 5.55 -1.34
C GLU A 62 11.01 6.03 0.09
N GLN A 63 11.87 5.32 0.80
CA GLN A 63 12.29 5.68 2.15
C GLN A 63 13.76 6.11 2.08
N THR A 64 14.00 7.41 2.27
CA THR A 64 15.33 8.04 2.20
C THR A 64 16.06 8.08 3.54
N ASP A 65 15.31 7.91 4.64
CA ASP A 65 15.77 7.94 6.02
C ASP A 65 14.90 7.05 6.91
N ALA A 66 15.17 7.01 8.20
CA ALA A 66 14.39 6.22 9.15
C ALA A 66 13.05 6.87 9.54
N ASP A 67 12.84 8.15 9.23
CA ASP A 67 11.78 8.99 9.79
C ASP A 67 10.55 9.04 8.89
N THR A 68 10.71 8.99 7.57
CA THR A 68 9.59 9.13 6.63
C THR A 68 9.67 8.19 5.43
N CYS A 69 8.50 7.86 4.87
CA CYS A 69 8.36 7.17 3.61
C CYS A 69 7.55 8.03 2.65
N LYS A 70 8.13 8.30 1.48
CA LYS A 70 7.46 8.97 0.37
C LYS A 70 6.69 7.95 -0.45
N ILE A 71 5.45 8.29 -0.78
CA ILE A 71 4.52 7.45 -1.53
C ILE A 71 4.05 8.25 -2.75
N CYS A 72 4.36 7.77 -3.95
CA CYS A 72 3.87 8.34 -5.20
C CYS A 72 2.89 7.36 -5.85
N TYR A 73 1.71 7.82 -6.24
CA TYR A 73 0.68 6.96 -6.82
C TYR A 73 0.13 7.54 -8.13
N GLU A 74 -0.25 6.65 -9.04
CA GLU A 74 -1.09 6.94 -10.20
C GLU A 74 -2.07 5.78 -10.36
N ILE A 75 -3.35 6.02 -10.08
CA ILE A 75 -4.42 5.02 -10.07
C ILE A 75 -5.56 5.49 -10.98
N LYS A 76 -6.01 4.62 -11.86
CA LYS A 76 -6.97 4.89 -12.95
C LYS A 76 -8.23 4.06 -12.76
N GLY A 77 -9.35 4.54 -13.30
CA GLY A 77 -10.63 3.85 -13.24
C GLY A 77 -11.40 4.09 -11.94
N LEU A 78 -11.06 5.15 -11.20
CA LEU A 78 -11.77 5.56 -9.99
C LEU A 78 -13.00 6.38 -10.35
N THR A 79 -14.06 6.21 -9.57
CA THR A 79 -15.27 7.04 -9.67
C THR A 79 -15.03 8.43 -9.09
N PRO A 80 -15.81 9.47 -9.45
CA PRO A 80 -15.68 10.77 -8.82
C PRO A 80 -15.92 10.71 -7.30
N GLY A 81 -15.06 11.39 -6.52
CA GLY A 81 -15.15 11.47 -5.06
C GLY A 81 -13.87 11.00 -4.35
N LYS A 82 -13.87 11.10 -3.03
CA LYS A 82 -12.76 10.63 -2.21
C LYS A 82 -12.83 9.11 -2.03
N HIS A 83 -11.67 8.48 -2.05
CA HIS A 83 -11.50 7.05 -1.89
C HIS A 83 -10.49 6.77 -0.78
N GLY A 84 -10.89 6.00 0.23
CA GLY A 84 -10.02 5.59 1.32
C GLY A 84 -8.80 4.82 0.79
N PHE A 85 -7.62 5.12 1.34
CA PHE A 85 -6.35 4.59 0.86
C PHE A 85 -5.57 4.01 2.05
N HIS A 86 -5.47 2.68 2.10
CA HIS A 86 -5.01 1.99 3.31
C HIS A 86 -4.05 0.84 3.02
N VAL A 87 -3.13 0.60 3.95
CA VAL A 87 -2.37 -0.67 4.01
C VAL A 87 -3.17 -1.65 4.87
N HIS A 88 -3.46 -2.84 4.35
CA HIS A 88 -4.11 -3.92 5.09
C HIS A 88 -3.10 -4.94 5.62
N GLU A 89 -3.48 -5.66 6.67
CA GLU A 89 -2.58 -6.54 7.41
C GLU A 89 -1.90 -7.60 6.53
N LYS A 90 -2.61 -8.17 5.55
CA LYS A 90 -2.15 -9.32 4.77
C LYS A 90 -2.20 -9.05 3.27
N ALA A 91 -1.24 -9.57 2.53
CA ALA A 91 -1.33 -9.73 1.07
C ALA A 91 -2.02 -11.05 0.70
N ASP A 92 -3.20 -11.31 1.28
CA ASP A 92 -4.02 -12.48 1.00
C ASP A 92 -5.32 -12.06 0.30
N PHE A 93 -5.49 -12.53 -0.93
CA PHE A 93 -6.68 -12.27 -1.76
C PHE A 93 -7.44 -13.55 -2.11
N SER A 94 -7.21 -14.64 -1.36
CA SER A 94 -7.87 -15.94 -1.55
C SER A 94 -9.39 -15.82 -1.61
N ASN A 95 -9.97 -15.01 -0.70
CA ASN A 95 -11.38 -14.62 -0.64
C ASN A 95 -11.60 -13.12 -0.97
N GLY A 96 -10.83 -12.61 -1.93
CA GLY A 96 -10.81 -11.19 -2.29
C GLY A 96 -10.30 -10.30 -1.15
N CYS A 97 -10.72 -9.03 -1.15
CA CYS A 97 -10.26 -8.07 -0.14
C CYS A 97 -10.58 -8.46 1.30
N THR A 98 -11.53 -9.36 1.55
CA THR A 98 -11.83 -9.85 2.90
C THR A 98 -10.66 -10.60 3.53
N SER A 99 -9.90 -11.35 2.74
CA SER A 99 -8.75 -12.11 3.25
C SER A 99 -7.56 -11.23 3.64
N ALA A 100 -7.51 -9.98 3.16
CA ALA A 100 -6.45 -9.04 3.50
C ALA A 100 -6.48 -8.60 4.98
N GLY A 101 -7.61 -8.83 5.66
CA GLY A 101 -7.78 -8.47 7.07
C GLY A 101 -8.09 -6.99 7.29
N PRO A 102 -7.99 -6.50 8.53
CA PRO A 102 -8.19 -5.09 8.85
C PRO A 102 -7.03 -4.22 8.35
N HIS A 103 -7.13 -2.91 8.57
CA HIS A 103 -6.01 -1.99 8.38
C HIS A 103 -4.80 -2.46 9.21
N TYR A 104 -3.60 -2.23 8.70
CA TYR A 104 -2.38 -2.61 9.38
C TYR A 104 -2.22 -1.82 10.69
N ASN A 105 -2.43 -2.50 11.81
CA ASN A 105 -2.46 -1.90 13.14
C ASN A 105 -1.64 -2.74 14.15
N PRO A 106 -0.30 -2.70 14.09
CA PRO A 106 0.54 -3.47 15.00
C PRO A 106 0.45 -3.01 16.46
N PHE A 107 -0.05 -1.79 16.70
CA PHE A 107 -0.08 -1.16 18.02
C PHE A 107 -1.47 -1.15 18.68
N GLY A 108 -2.50 -1.71 18.04
CA GLY A 108 -3.86 -1.76 18.59
C GLY A 108 -4.51 -0.39 18.78
N LYS A 109 -4.11 0.61 17.99
CA LYS A 109 -4.65 1.98 18.02
C LYS A 109 -6.04 2.07 17.41
N THR A 110 -6.74 3.18 17.63
CA THR A 110 -7.96 3.49 16.87
C THR A 110 -7.63 4.05 15.49
N HIS A 111 -8.58 3.94 14.56
CA HIS A 111 -8.47 4.55 13.23
C HIS A 111 -8.36 6.08 13.33
N GLY A 112 -7.58 6.71 12.45
CA GLY A 112 -7.39 8.16 12.42
C GLY A 112 -6.91 8.69 11.07
N ALA A 113 -6.81 10.02 10.96
CA ALA A 113 -6.23 10.68 9.79
C ALA A 113 -4.70 10.55 9.79
N PRO A 114 -4.02 10.70 8.64
CA PRO A 114 -2.56 10.55 8.57
C PRO A 114 -1.78 11.46 9.52
N GLU A 115 -2.32 12.63 9.82
CA GLU A 115 -1.68 13.61 10.70
C GLU A 115 -1.89 13.29 12.19
N ASP A 116 -2.84 12.42 12.53
CA ASP A 116 -3.18 12.10 13.91
C ASP A 116 -2.10 11.24 14.58
N GLU A 117 -1.89 11.45 15.88
CA GLU A 117 -1.06 10.55 16.71
C GLU A 117 -1.77 9.22 16.99
N GLU A 118 -3.09 9.26 17.06
CA GLU A 118 -3.93 8.09 17.26
C GLU A 118 -4.51 7.65 15.92
N ARG A 119 -3.79 6.75 15.25
CA ARG A 119 -4.15 6.15 13.96
C ARG A 119 -3.55 4.76 13.84
N HIS A 120 -4.07 3.94 12.94
CA HIS A 120 -3.35 2.75 12.52
C HIS A 120 -2.12 3.13 11.68
N VAL A 121 -1.12 2.25 11.64
CA VAL A 121 0.04 2.41 10.74
C VAL A 121 -0.40 2.44 9.28
N GLY A 122 -1.41 1.65 8.92
CA GLY A 122 -1.93 1.58 7.55
C GLY A 122 -2.87 2.69 7.12
N ASP A 123 -3.20 3.67 7.98
CA ASP A 123 -4.21 4.69 7.67
C ASP A 123 -3.61 5.84 6.85
N LEU A 124 -3.64 5.79 5.51
CA LEU A 124 -3.07 6.87 4.66
C LEU A 124 -4.10 7.91 4.23
N GLY A 125 -5.33 7.85 4.75
CA GLY A 125 -6.37 8.83 4.47
C GLY A 125 -7.03 8.57 3.12
N ASN A 126 -7.11 9.60 2.27
CA ASN A 126 -7.94 9.60 1.07
C ASN A 126 -7.17 10.05 -0.17
N ILE A 127 -7.47 9.43 -1.30
CA ILE A 127 -7.07 9.90 -2.64
C ILE A 127 -8.32 10.32 -3.42
N GLU A 128 -8.17 11.25 -4.36
CA GLU A 128 -9.28 11.78 -5.15
C GLU A 128 -8.86 11.83 -6.63
N PRO A 129 -9.64 11.20 -7.54
CA PRO A 129 -9.35 11.25 -8.96
C PRO A 129 -9.78 12.57 -9.58
N ASP A 130 -9.11 12.92 -10.68
CA ASP A 130 -9.56 14.01 -11.54
C ASP A 130 -10.82 13.64 -12.34
N ALA A 131 -11.29 14.56 -13.17
CA ALA A 131 -12.47 14.37 -14.03
C ALA A 131 -12.33 13.21 -15.05
N THR A 132 -11.13 12.68 -15.25
CA THR A 132 -10.86 11.52 -16.11
C THR A 132 -10.81 10.20 -15.35
N GLY A 133 -11.05 10.22 -14.04
CA GLY A 133 -11.01 9.03 -13.18
C GLY A 133 -9.60 8.60 -12.80
N VAL A 134 -8.63 9.54 -12.83
CA VAL A 134 -7.22 9.29 -12.49
C VAL A 134 -6.85 10.03 -11.21
N ALA A 135 -6.51 9.29 -10.15
CA ALA A 135 -5.89 9.83 -8.95
C ALA A 135 -4.37 9.74 -9.08
N LYS A 136 -3.71 10.89 -9.13
CA LYS A 136 -2.25 10.99 -9.19
C LYS A 136 -1.74 11.96 -8.15
N GLY A 137 -0.79 11.53 -7.34
CA GLY A 137 -0.29 12.36 -6.26
C GLY A 137 0.94 11.80 -5.56
N GLU A 138 1.34 12.55 -4.55
CA GLU A 138 2.47 12.27 -3.68
C GLU A 138 2.05 12.56 -2.25
N MET A 139 2.47 11.71 -1.32
CA MET A 139 2.32 11.91 0.11
C MET A 139 3.56 11.42 0.86
N ILE A 140 3.78 11.98 2.04
CA ILE A 140 4.86 11.60 2.94
C ILE A 140 4.23 11.11 4.23
N ASP A 141 4.56 9.90 4.65
CA ASP A 141 4.02 9.30 5.86
C ASP A 141 5.15 8.97 6.85
N ARG A 142 4.88 9.18 8.14
CA ARG A 142 5.84 8.99 9.23
C ARG A 142 5.81 7.60 9.85
N LEU A 143 4.71 6.86 9.69
CA LEU A 143 4.49 5.58 10.37
C LEU A 143 4.88 4.40 9.50
N ILE A 144 4.48 4.36 8.23
CA ILE A 144 4.83 3.26 7.34
C ILE A 144 6.34 3.28 7.06
N LYS A 145 6.92 2.09 6.99
CA LYS A 145 8.33 1.88 6.64
C LYS A 145 8.44 0.77 5.60
N LEU A 146 9.62 0.67 4.98
CA LEU A 146 9.97 -0.44 4.10
C LEU A 146 10.85 -1.49 4.80
N GLU A 147 11.19 -1.26 6.06
CA GLU A 147 11.91 -2.16 6.95
C GLU A 147 11.48 -1.94 8.41
N GLY A 148 11.93 -2.83 9.30
CA GLY A 148 11.62 -2.71 10.74
C GLY A 148 10.18 -3.09 11.10
N GLU A 149 9.77 -2.69 12.31
CA GLU A 149 8.51 -3.11 12.93
C GLU A 149 7.26 -2.67 12.15
N THR A 150 7.26 -1.44 11.64
CA THR A 150 6.14 -0.88 10.88
C THR A 150 6.28 -1.10 9.37
N SER A 151 7.06 -2.10 8.96
CA SER A 151 7.24 -2.43 7.55
C SER A 151 5.94 -2.83 6.87
N VAL A 152 5.71 -2.28 5.68
CA VAL A 152 4.57 -2.60 4.81
C VAL A 152 4.92 -3.56 3.68
N ILE A 153 6.17 -4.03 3.61
CA ILE A 153 6.57 -5.06 2.64
C ILE A 153 5.82 -6.37 2.92
N GLY A 154 5.30 -6.99 1.87
CA GLY A 154 4.49 -8.21 1.99
C GLY A 154 3.05 -7.98 2.50
N ARG A 155 2.64 -6.72 2.66
CA ARG A 155 1.26 -6.33 2.96
C ARG A 155 0.54 -5.88 1.70
N SER A 156 -0.75 -5.59 1.83
CA SER A 156 -1.55 -5.12 0.70
C SER A 156 -1.88 -3.64 0.79
N MET A 157 -1.92 -2.98 -0.36
CA MET A 157 -2.52 -1.65 -0.52
C MET A 157 -3.96 -1.80 -1.00
N MET A 158 -4.87 -1.02 -0.41
CA MET A 158 -6.28 -0.98 -0.78
C MET A 158 -6.75 0.42 -1.11
N VAL A 159 -7.54 0.51 -2.18
CA VAL A 159 -8.36 1.68 -2.51
C VAL A 159 -9.82 1.31 -2.28
N HIS A 160 -10.50 2.03 -1.39
CA HIS A 160 -11.89 1.79 -1.02
C HIS A 160 -12.86 2.50 -1.96
N ALA A 161 -14.09 1.98 -2.04
CA ALA A 161 -15.16 2.61 -2.82
C ALA A 161 -15.59 3.98 -2.28
N ASP A 162 -15.51 4.15 -0.97
CA ASP A 162 -15.98 5.30 -0.22
C ASP A 162 -14.84 5.89 0.65
N PRO A 163 -15.00 7.11 1.21
CA PRO A 163 -13.96 7.82 1.96
C PRO A 163 -13.60 7.23 3.33
#